data_AF-A0A1F3WM80-F1
#
_entry.id   AF-A0A1F3WM80-F1
#
_cell.length_a   1.000
_cell.length_b   1.000
_cell.length_c   1.000
_cell.angle_alpha   90.00
_cell.angle_beta   90.00
_cell.angle_gamma   90.00
#
_symmetry.space_group_name_H-M   'P 1'
#
loop_
_entity.id
_entity.type
_entity.pdbx_description
1 polymer ?
#
loop_
_entity_poly.entity_id
_entity_poly.type
_entity_poly.pdbx_seq_one_letter_code
_entity_poly.pdbx_strand_id
1 'polypeptide(L)'
;MKILILVFFINICTLALSEDSINCLPLPGINNLGLKIFSNFVIQNEHIKDYPNVDVYEASCKINLSSTEIEKRIEVRAQKDSWRKKDKELHGIKFENEYSSLLALFDKLTTKEGDITRKYIFESQCKKVLCAVKEIFGENLGPKILYILQEYGLNGSFYSFNNADNWEHNELDILLQGLEDLPRGLLPLNDNKSFVRHKRGSMCKKGVTANSELRFFDCWQYSYRGIEKMFTLTHEIGHYIRSELGLEDSPEWLKLSGWETELYYNQNRELRSRWSNNKDACFLSTYGQKNPNEDFAEMFVAYRYTPELLKKTCPEKYRFMKDLIFNKIEFTKDKKFCEKQPKLKYENGLWRFFRRKTTF
;
A
#
# COMPACT_ATOMS: atom_id res chain seq x y z
N MET A 1 7.43 -16.92 -50.95
CA MET A 1 8.20 -17.23 -49.72
C MET A 1 8.02 -16.07 -48.74
N LYS A 2 7.57 -16.37 -47.50
CA LYS A 2 7.31 -15.46 -46.34
C LYS A 2 5.94 -14.78 -46.18
N ILE A 3 4.88 -15.59 -46.04
CA ILE A 3 3.72 -15.32 -45.15
C ILE A 3 3.23 -16.69 -44.66
N LEU A 4 3.83 -17.26 -43.60
CA LEU A 4 3.35 -18.52 -43.00
C LEU A 4 3.96 -18.85 -41.62
N ILE A 5 3.93 -17.94 -40.64
CA ILE A 5 4.32 -18.29 -39.24
C ILE A 5 3.38 -17.72 -38.15
N LEU A 6 2.45 -16.79 -38.44
CA LEU A 6 1.66 -16.14 -37.38
C LEU A 6 0.31 -16.79 -37.02
N VAL A 7 -0.02 -17.97 -37.57
CA VAL A 7 -1.33 -18.62 -37.37
C VAL A 7 -1.28 -19.79 -36.37
N PHE A 8 -0.10 -20.18 -35.88
CA PHE A 8 0.03 -21.38 -35.03
C PHE A 8 -0.08 -21.15 -33.51
N PHE A 9 -0.29 -19.93 -33.03
CA PHE A 9 -0.41 -19.65 -31.58
C PHE A 9 -1.81 -19.20 -31.11
N ILE A 10 -2.81 -19.16 -31.99
CA ILE A 10 -4.18 -18.71 -31.65
C ILE A 10 -5.14 -19.89 -31.38
N ASN A 11 -4.70 -21.14 -31.50
CA ASN A 11 -5.51 -22.31 -31.14
C ASN A 11 -4.88 -23.06 -29.97
N ILE A 12 -5.27 -22.71 -28.75
CA ILE A 12 -5.68 -23.59 -27.63
C ILE A 12 -6.21 -22.63 -26.54
N CYS A 13 -7.41 -22.15 -26.76
CA CYS A 13 -8.37 -21.72 -25.73
C CYS A 13 -9.71 -21.69 -26.44
N THR A 14 -10.13 -22.85 -26.93
CA THR A 14 -11.47 -23.03 -27.44
C THR A 14 -12.45 -22.77 -26.31
N LEU A 15 -13.32 -21.80 -26.57
CA LEU A 15 -14.57 -21.51 -25.87
C LEU A 15 -15.18 -22.75 -25.23
N ALA A 16 -15.24 -22.75 -23.90
CA ALA A 16 -16.28 -23.42 -23.14
C ALA A 16 -16.88 -22.37 -22.19
N LEU A 17 -18.07 -21.92 -22.56
CA LEU A 17 -18.98 -21.18 -21.69
C LEU A 17 -19.50 -22.15 -20.62
N SER A 18 -18.89 -22.15 -19.44
CA SER A 18 -19.55 -22.55 -18.19
C SER A 18 -18.74 -22.04 -17.01
N GLU A 19 -19.44 -21.45 -16.05
CA GLU A 19 -18.93 -21.16 -14.71
C GLU A 19 -18.34 -22.45 -14.12
N ASP A 20 -17.01 -22.52 -14.01
CA ASP A 20 -16.26 -23.10 -12.89
C ASP A 20 -14.76 -23.18 -13.22
N SER A 21 -13.96 -22.66 -12.28
CA SER A 21 -12.50 -22.76 -12.13
C SER A 21 -11.65 -23.15 -13.36
N ILE A 22 -11.00 -22.17 -13.98
CA ILE A 22 -9.88 -22.42 -14.90
C ILE A 22 -8.63 -22.67 -14.04
N ASN A 23 -8.17 -23.92 -14.03
CA ASN A 23 -6.97 -24.34 -13.32
C ASN A 23 -5.74 -24.11 -14.22
N CYS A 24 -5.07 -22.97 -14.08
CA CYS A 24 -3.82 -22.68 -14.79
C CYS A 24 -2.63 -23.20 -13.98
N LEU A 25 -2.29 -24.48 -14.12
CA LEU A 25 -0.96 -24.95 -13.75
C LEU A 25 0.06 -24.38 -14.74
N PRO A 26 1.25 -23.92 -14.30
CA PRO A 26 2.29 -23.49 -15.22
C PRO A 26 2.77 -24.69 -16.02
N LEU A 27 2.58 -24.66 -17.35
CA LEU A 27 3.18 -25.65 -18.24
C LEU A 27 4.70 -25.54 -18.16
N PRO A 28 5.43 -26.66 -17.97
CA PRO A 28 6.88 -26.64 -18.01
C PRO A 28 7.34 -26.31 -19.43
N GLY A 29 8.11 -25.22 -19.58
CA GLY A 29 8.72 -24.83 -20.86
C GLY A 29 8.28 -23.50 -21.47
N ILE A 30 7.60 -22.61 -20.75
CA ILE A 30 7.33 -21.26 -21.25
C ILE A 30 8.61 -20.42 -21.14
N ASN A 31 9.26 -20.21 -22.29
CA ASN A 31 10.43 -19.35 -22.44
C ASN A 31 10.11 -17.92 -21.97
N ASN A 32 11.09 -17.20 -21.42
CA ASN A 32 10.97 -15.84 -20.88
C ASN A 32 10.20 -14.84 -21.77
N LEU A 33 10.14 -15.05 -23.09
CA LEU A 33 9.39 -14.21 -24.02
C LEU A 33 7.86 -14.40 -23.95
N GLY A 34 7.37 -15.61 -23.68
CA GLY A 34 5.94 -15.91 -23.55
C GLY A 34 5.35 -15.30 -22.29
N LEU A 35 6.07 -15.38 -21.17
CA LEU A 35 5.74 -14.66 -19.92
C LEU A 35 5.74 -13.14 -20.12
N LYS A 36 6.63 -12.62 -20.96
CA LYS A 36 6.76 -11.17 -21.26
C LYS A 36 5.63 -10.62 -22.13
N ILE A 37 5.06 -11.45 -23.02
CA ILE A 37 3.89 -11.07 -23.83
C ILE A 37 2.61 -11.18 -22.99
N PHE A 38 2.49 -12.23 -22.17
CA PHE A 38 1.33 -12.42 -21.30
C PHE A 38 1.24 -11.35 -20.20
N SER A 39 2.36 -10.94 -19.59
CA SER A 39 2.41 -9.82 -18.64
C SER A 39 2.07 -8.47 -19.31
N ASN A 40 2.51 -8.21 -20.55
CA ASN A 40 2.16 -7.00 -21.29
C ASN A 40 0.66 -6.94 -21.62
N PHE A 41 0.01 -8.10 -21.77
CA PHE A 41 -1.43 -8.20 -22.01
C PHE A 41 -2.25 -8.14 -20.71
N VAL A 42 -1.74 -8.71 -19.61
CA VAL A 42 -2.45 -8.83 -18.32
C VAL A 42 -2.20 -7.63 -17.39
N ILE A 43 -1.06 -6.96 -17.50
CA ILE A 43 -0.67 -5.82 -16.64
C ILE A 43 -0.67 -4.56 -17.49
N GLN A 44 -1.87 -4.14 -17.90
CA GLN A 44 -2.09 -2.73 -18.20
C GLN A 44 -2.25 -2.01 -16.86
N ASN A 45 -1.13 -1.63 -16.24
CA ASN A 45 -1.15 -0.65 -15.15
C ASN A 45 -1.54 0.71 -15.76
N GLU A 46 -2.83 0.91 -16.02
CA GLU A 46 -3.41 2.17 -16.52
C GLU A 46 -2.94 3.37 -15.67
N HIS A 47 -2.74 3.14 -14.38
CA HIS A 47 -2.24 4.11 -13.41
C HIS A 47 -0.95 4.83 -13.81
N ILE A 48 -0.02 4.18 -14.52
CA ILE A 48 1.35 4.71 -14.70
C ILE A 48 1.60 5.19 -16.12
N LYS A 49 0.94 4.55 -17.10
CA LYS A 49 1.10 4.90 -18.52
C LYS A 49 0.55 6.30 -18.85
N ASP A 50 -0.36 6.80 -18.02
CA ASP A 50 -1.03 8.09 -18.24
C ASP A 50 -0.40 9.25 -17.48
N TYR A 51 0.56 9.01 -16.58
CA TYR A 51 1.29 10.12 -15.95
C TYR A 51 2.24 10.77 -16.96
N PRO A 52 2.23 12.11 -17.10
CA PRO A 52 3.10 12.78 -18.06
C PRO A 52 4.58 12.59 -17.68
N ASN A 53 5.30 11.67 -18.35
CA ASN A 53 6.75 11.39 -18.21
C ASN A 53 7.32 11.77 -16.84
N VAL A 54 6.71 11.24 -15.79
CA VAL A 54 7.12 11.53 -14.43
C VAL A 54 8.29 10.63 -14.14
N ASP A 55 9.48 11.21 -14.06
CA ASP A 55 10.59 10.48 -13.49
C ASP A 55 10.48 10.52 -11.96
N VAL A 56 9.73 9.57 -11.39
CA VAL A 56 9.67 9.39 -9.93
C VAL A 56 11.07 9.03 -9.39
N TYR A 57 12.06 8.63 -10.22
CA TYR A 57 13.47 8.53 -9.80
C TYR A 57 14.09 9.89 -9.46
N GLU A 58 13.61 10.97 -10.09
CA GLU A 58 14.01 12.35 -9.77
C GLU A 58 13.21 12.96 -8.61
N ALA A 59 12.18 12.26 -8.11
CA ALA A 59 11.42 12.74 -6.97
C ALA A 59 12.37 13.02 -5.79
N SER A 60 12.19 14.21 -5.21
CA SER A 60 12.96 14.60 -4.04
C SER A 60 12.66 13.62 -2.90
N CYS A 61 13.65 13.45 -2.02
CA CYS A 61 13.45 12.78 -0.74
C CYS A 61 13.24 11.27 -0.74
N LYS A 62 14.17 10.54 -1.35
CA LYS A 62 14.20 9.08 -1.25
C LYS A 62 14.99 8.63 -0.04
N ILE A 63 14.33 7.98 0.91
CA ILE A 63 14.98 7.52 2.14
C ILE A 63 15.13 6.00 2.10
N ASN A 64 16.39 5.55 2.06
CA ASN A 64 16.74 4.14 2.17
C ASN A 64 17.39 3.90 3.52
N LEU A 65 16.82 3.00 4.31
CA LEU A 65 17.38 2.59 5.59
C LEU A 65 18.17 1.29 5.41
N SER A 66 19.35 1.23 6.02
CA SER A 66 20.06 -0.04 6.17
C SER A 66 19.40 -0.89 7.26
N SER A 67 19.60 -2.21 7.23
CA SER A 67 19.13 -3.11 8.28
C SER A 67 19.61 -2.68 9.67
N THR A 68 20.86 -2.24 9.79
CA THR A 68 21.41 -1.75 11.06
C THR A 68 20.70 -0.48 11.56
N GLU A 69 20.33 0.43 10.65
CA GLU A 69 19.59 1.63 11.03
C GLU A 69 18.16 1.28 11.49
N ILE A 70 17.51 0.33 10.80
CA ILE A 70 16.20 -0.18 11.18
C ILE A 70 16.24 -0.76 12.59
N GLU A 71 17.17 -1.68 12.88
CA GLU A 71 17.33 -2.29 14.20
C GLU A 71 17.60 -1.24 15.29
N LYS A 72 18.47 -0.28 15.01
CA LYS A 72 18.75 0.82 15.95
C LYS A 72 17.51 1.66 16.23
N ARG A 73 16.70 1.96 15.20
CA ARG A 73 15.45 2.73 15.38
C ARG A 73 14.42 1.94 16.17
N ILE A 74 14.32 0.62 15.95
CA ILE A 74 13.43 -0.25 16.74
C ILE A 74 13.73 -0.14 18.23
N GLU A 75 15.00 -0.28 18.60
CA GLU A 75 15.47 -0.22 19.98
C GLU A 75 15.25 1.17 20.61
N VAL A 76 15.64 2.23 19.91
CA VAL A 76 15.47 3.62 20.39
C VAL A 76 13.98 3.92 20.62
N ARG A 77 13.12 3.46 19.72
CA ARG A 77 11.68 3.65 19.82
C ARG A 77 11.09 2.83 20.96
N ALA A 78 11.49 1.57 21.10
CA ALA A 78 11.05 0.70 22.17
C ALA A 78 11.35 1.29 23.56
N GLN A 79 12.56 1.82 23.74
CA GLN A 79 12.99 2.49 24.96
C GLN A 79 12.13 3.74 25.27
N LYS A 80 11.79 4.50 24.23
CA LYS A 80 10.96 5.70 24.37
C LYS A 80 9.50 5.39 24.72
N ASP A 81 8.93 4.36 24.09
CA ASP A 81 7.52 3.99 24.28
C ASP A 81 7.29 3.22 25.58
N SER A 82 8.30 2.49 26.07
CA SER A 82 8.22 1.82 27.37
C SER A 82 9.59 1.75 28.04
N TRP A 83 9.77 2.46 29.15
CA TRP A 83 10.97 2.32 29.98
C TRP A 83 11.00 1.01 30.79
N ARG A 84 9.83 0.37 30.96
CA ARG A 84 9.68 -0.88 31.72
C ARG A 84 10.01 -2.10 30.87
N LYS A 85 11.08 -2.78 31.26
CA LYS A 85 11.43 -4.12 30.77
C LYS A 85 10.81 -5.19 31.68
N LYS A 86 10.46 -6.34 31.11
CA LYS A 86 9.94 -7.47 31.87
C LYS A 86 10.22 -8.79 31.18
N ASP A 87 10.10 -9.85 31.96
CA ASP A 87 10.07 -11.21 31.45
C ASP A 87 8.64 -11.56 31.06
N LYS A 88 8.46 -12.20 29.90
CA LYS A 88 7.13 -12.61 29.43
C LYS A 88 7.26 -13.78 28.47
N GLU A 89 6.42 -14.80 28.66
CA GLU A 89 6.25 -15.85 27.68
C GLU A 89 5.15 -15.48 26.67
N LEU A 90 5.44 -15.59 25.39
CA LEU A 90 4.52 -15.33 24.29
C LEU A 90 4.74 -16.37 23.20
N HIS A 91 3.66 -17.05 22.80
CA HIS A 91 3.68 -17.96 21.65
C HIS A 91 4.77 -19.05 21.75
N GLY A 92 5.03 -19.55 22.96
CA GLY A 92 6.06 -20.58 23.25
C GLY A 92 7.48 -20.04 23.50
N ILE A 93 7.71 -18.72 23.33
CA ILE A 93 9.02 -18.10 23.51
C ILE A 93 9.06 -17.33 24.84
N LYS A 94 10.08 -17.61 25.66
CA LYS A 94 10.33 -16.92 26.93
C LYS A 94 11.25 -15.72 26.69
N PHE A 95 10.67 -14.53 26.65
CA PHE A 95 11.41 -13.29 26.55
C PHE A 95 11.88 -12.84 27.94
N GLU A 96 13.15 -12.41 28.02
CA GLU A 96 13.80 -11.97 29.25
C GLU A 96 14.22 -10.50 29.14
N ASN A 97 13.93 -9.70 30.17
CA ASN A 97 14.31 -8.29 30.26
C ASN A 97 13.98 -7.50 28.98
N GLU A 98 12.78 -7.70 28.44
CA GLU A 98 12.37 -7.14 27.14
C GLU A 98 11.41 -5.95 27.31
N TYR A 99 11.50 -4.98 26.40
CA TYR A 99 10.62 -3.82 26.39
C TYR A 99 9.16 -4.25 26.19
N SER A 100 8.27 -3.74 27.05
CA SER A 100 6.85 -4.07 26.99
C SER A 100 6.21 -3.68 25.65
N SER A 101 6.70 -2.63 25.00
CA SER A 101 6.28 -2.21 23.65
C SER A 101 6.64 -3.26 22.58
N LEU A 102 7.86 -3.78 22.59
CA LEU A 102 8.29 -4.83 21.66
C LEU A 102 7.53 -6.13 21.87
N LEU A 103 7.28 -6.52 23.13
CA LEU A 103 6.46 -7.69 23.43
C LEU A 103 5.04 -7.56 22.86
N ALA A 104 4.43 -6.37 22.91
CA ALA A 104 3.11 -6.13 22.35
C ALA A 104 3.10 -6.16 20.81
N LEU A 105 4.16 -5.65 20.17
CA LEU A 105 4.32 -5.73 18.71
C LEU A 105 4.54 -7.17 18.25
N PHE A 106 5.38 -7.93 18.96
CA PHE A 106 5.59 -9.35 18.68
C PHE A 106 4.27 -10.12 18.73
N ASP A 107 3.48 -9.92 19.80
CA ASP A 107 2.18 -10.58 19.98
C ASP A 107 1.22 -10.30 18.82
N LYS A 108 1.24 -9.07 18.26
CA LYS A 108 0.45 -8.71 17.08
C LYS A 108 0.93 -9.40 15.81
N LEU A 109 2.25 -9.46 15.58
CA LEU A 109 2.83 -10.12 14.41
C LEU A 109 2.55 -11.62 14.38
N THR A 110 2.31 -12.25 15.53
CA THR A 110 2.16 -13.70 15.64
C THR A 110 0.76 -14.15 16.03
N THR A 111 -0.17 -13.22 16.21
CA THR A 111 -1.60 -13.52 16.43
C THR A 111 -2.40 -13.29 15.17
N LYS A 112 -3.32 -14.21 14.88
CA LYS A 112 -4.20 -14.16 13.72
C LYS A 112 -5.29 -13.09 13.88
N GLU A 113 -5.47 -12.25 12.86
CA GLU A 113 -6.53 -11.24 12.77
C GLU A 113 -7.91 -11.92 12.87
N GLY A 114 -8.77 -11.35 13.72
CA GLY A 114 -10.13 -11.84 13.94
C GLY A 114 -10.22 -13.11 14.78
N ASP A 115 -9.10 -13.74 15.16
CA ASP A 115 -9.09 -14.95 15.98
C ASP A 115 -7.95 -14.90 17.01
N ILE A 116 -8.22 -14.25 18.14
CA ILE A 116 -7.30 -14.15 19.29
C ILE A 116 -7.00 -15.52 19.95
N THR A 117 -7.75 -16.56 19.60
CA THR A 117 -7.59 -17.91 20.16
C THR A 117 -6.57 -18.74 19.39
N ARG A 118 -6.42 -18.49 18.08
CA ARG A 118 -5.40 -19.14 17.24
C ARG A 118 -4.07 -18.43 17.38
N LYS A 119 -3.27 -18.96 18.30
CA LYS A 119 -1.88 -18.58 18.53
C LYS A 119 -0.95 -19.60 17.90
N TYR A 120 0.00 -19.13 17.10
CA TYR A 120 1.08 -19.97 16.63
C TYR A 120 2.02 -20.24 17.80
N ILE A 121 2.51 -21.47 17.94
CA ILE A 121 3.55 -21.80 18.92
C ILE A 121 4.85 -21.95 18.14
N PHE A 122 5.87 -21.22 18.57
CA PHE A 122 7.19 -21.24 17.96
C PHE A 122 8.18 -21.91 18.91
N GLU A 123 9.04 -22.75 18.34
CA GLU A 123 10.23 -23.23 19.02
C GLU A 123 11.37 -22.27 18.66
N SER A 124 11.90 -21.57 19.65
CA SER A 124 13.01 -20.62 19.47
C SER A 124 13.85 -20.54 20.73
N GLN A 125 15.16 -20.36 20.54
CA GLN A 125 16.11 -20.13 21.64
C GLN A 125 16.29 -18.63 21.95
N CYS A 126 15.61 -17.76 21.20
CA CYS A 126 15.71 -16.33 21.38
C CYS A 126 15.05 -15.87 22.68
N LYS A 127 15.76 -14.98 23.39
CA LYS A 127 15.28 -14.32 24.61
C LYS A 127 14.83 -12.88 24.39
N LYS A 128 15.02 -12.36 23.16
CA LYS A 128 14.71 -11.00 22.74
C LYS A 128 13.80 -11.02 21.51
N VAL A 129 12.90 -10.05 21.41
CA VAL A 129 11.95 -9.94 20.32
C VAL A 129 12.67 -9.80 18.98
N LEU A 130 13.71 -8.97 18.91
CA LEU A 130 14.46 -8.77 17.66
C LEU A 130 15.12 -10.07 17.16
N CYS A 131 15.65 -10.88 18.07
CA CYS A 131 16.17 -12.22 17.75
C CYS A 131 15.03 -13.13 17.24
N ALA A 132 13.90 -13.19 17.96
CA ALA A 132 12.80 -14.08 17.61
C ALA A 132 12.19 -13.73 16.24
N VAL A 133 12.01 -12.44 15.91
CA VAL A 133 11.47 -12.06 14.60
C VAL A 133 12.45 -12.37 13.46
N LYS A 134 13.77 -12.31 13.70
CA LYS A 134 14.79 -12.74 12.73
C LYS A 134 14.74 -14.25 12.49
N GLU A 135 14.55 -15.03 13.54
CA GLU A 135 14.42 -16.49 13.43
C GLU A 135 13.12 -16.89 12.70
N ILE A 136 11.99 -16.24 13.03
CA ILE A 136 10.66 -16.60 12.50
C ILE A 136 10.44 -16.09 11.07
N PHE A 137 10.78 -14.83 10.79
CA PHE A 137 10.49 -14.18 9.52
C PHE A 137 11.72 -14.08 8.60
N GLY A 138 12.91 -14.38 9.12
CA GLY A 138 14.19 -14.29 8.41
C GLY A 138 15.02 -13.08 8.83
N GLU A 139 16.35 -13.24 8.79
CA GLU A 139 17.34 -12.29 9.34
C GLU A 139 17.14 -10.85 8.86
N ASN A 140 16.77 -10.66 7.60
CA ASN A 140 16.58 -9.35 7.00
C ASN A 140 15.10 -8.89 6.98
N LEU A 141 14.14 -9.81 6.88
CA LEU A 141 12.72 -9.47 6.76
C LEU A 141 12.08 -9.20 8.12
N GLY A 142 12.42 -9.98 9.14
CA GLY A 142 11.86 -9.84 10.49
C GLY A 142 11.99 -8.45 11.09
N PRO A 143 13.21 -7.85 11.12
CA PRO A 143 13.40 -6.48 11.59
C PRO A 143 12.57 -5.46 10.80
N LYS A 144 12.48 -5.59 9.48
CA LYS A 144 11.69 -4.68 8.63
C LYS A 144 10.19 -4.78 8.93
N ILE A 145 9.65 -5.99 9.05
CA ILE A 145 8.23 -6.21 9.39
C ILE A 145 7.92 -5.61 10.77
N LEU A 146 8.80 -5.83 11.75
CA LEU A 146 8.65 -5.27 13.10
C LEU A 146 8.70 -3.73 13.09
N TYR A 147 9.64 -3.16 12.34
CA TYR A 147 9.78 -1.71 12.17
C TYR A 147 8.55 -1.10 11.49
N ILE A 148 8.04 -1.73 10.44
CA ILE A 148 6.87 -1.25 9.71
C ILE A 148 5.64 -1.21 10.64
N LEU A 149 5.46 -2.25 11.47
CA LEU A 149 4.39 -2.26 12.47
C LEU A 149 4.60 -1.19 13.55
N GLN A 150 5.82 -1.02 14.03
CA GLN A 150 6.13 -0.07 15.10
C GLN A 150 5.97 1.39 14.67
N GLU A 151 6.47 1.75 13.49
CA GLU A 151 6.49 3.14 13.02
C GLU A 151 5.21 3.53 12.26
N TYR A 152 4.61 2.59 11.51
CA TYR A 152 3.48 2.87 10.62
C TYR A 152 2.19 2.17 11.02
N GLY A 153 2.19 1.29 12.04
CA GLY A 153 1.02 0.51 12.46
C GLY A 153 0.55 -0.51 11.41
N LEU A 154 1.40 -0.80 10.43
CA LEU A 154 1.14 -1.69 9.32
C LEU A 154 1.72 -3.07 9.61
N ASN A 155 0.91 -4.12 9.59
CA ASN A 155 1.34 -5.46 9.94
C ASN A 155 1.69 -6.27 8.68
N GLY A 156 3.00 -6.48 8.52
CA GLY A 156 3.66 -7.25 7.46
C GLY A 156 3.57 -8.77 7.57
N SER A 157 2.99 -9.32 8.63
CA SER A 157 3.08 -10.74 8.97
C SER A 157 2.13 -11.61 8.18
N PHE A 158 2.67 -12.65 7.54
CA PHE A 158 1.86 -13.69 6.90
C PHE A 158 1.17 -14.64 7.90
N TYR A 159 1.53 -14.61 9.18
CA TYR A 159 0.82 -15.33 10.24
C TYR A 159 -0.43 -14.59 10.71
N SER A 160 -0.41 -13.25 10.66
CA SER A 160 -1.51 -12.44 11.15
C SER A 160 -2.72 -12.42 10.22
N PHE A 161 -2.55 -12.62 8.91
CA PHE A 161 -3.64 -12.42 7.96
C PHE A 161 -3.94 -13.66 7.14
N ASN A 162 -5.24 -13.93 6.95
CA ASN A 162 -5.66 -14.97 6.01
C ASN A 162 -5.20 -14.63 4.59
N ASN A 163 -4.82 -15.65 3.84
CA ASN A 163 -4.36 -15.55 2.45
C ASN A 163 -3.11 -14.68 2.26
N ALA A 164 -2.39 -14.35 3.32
CA ALA A 164 -1.10 -13.71 3.23
C ALA A 164 0.01 -14.74 2.94
N ASP A 165 1.07 -14.27 2.28
CA ASP A 165 2.29 -15.00 1.95
C ASP A 165 3.51 -14.23 2.43
N ASN A 166 4.65 -14.90 2.47
CA ASN A 166 5.89 -14.27 2.86
C ASN A 166 6.35 -13.24 1.80
N TRP A 167 6.96 -12.16 2.27
CA TRP A 167 7.55 -11.13 1.41
C TRP A 167 8.83 -11.64 0.75
N GLU A 168 9.10 -11.24 -0.48
CA GLU A 168 10.45 -11.40 -1.03
C GLU A 168 11.35 -10.24 -0.59
N HIS A 169 12.64 -10.51 -0.42
CA HIS A 169 13.57 -9.59 0.25
C HIS A 169 13.56 -8.16 -0.33
N ASN A 170 13.55 -8.05 -1.66
CA ASN A 170 13.58 -6.77 -2.36
C ASN A 170 12.22 -6.04 -2.40
N GLU A 171 11.11 -6.75 -2.20
CA GLU A 171 9.78 -6.17 -2.24
C GLU A 171 9.56 -5.26 -1.04
N LEU A 172 9.92 -5.75 0.14
CA LEU A 172 9.76 -5.00 1.37
C LEU A 172 10.70 -3.79 1.43
N ASP A 173 11.87 -3.85 0.78
CA ASP A 173 12.77 -2.70 0.66
C ASP A 173 12.14 -1.55 -0.14
N ILE A 174 11.55 -1.87 -1.30
CA ILE A 174 10.88 -0.89 -2.15
C ILE A 174 9.66 -0.29 -1.44
N LEU A 175 8.88 -1.12 -0.76
CA LEU A 175 7.72 -0.68 -0.03
C LEU A 175 8.09 0.17 1.19
N LEU A 176 9.13 -0.23 1.93
CA LEU A 176 9.64 0.53 3.06
C LEU A 176 10.18 1.89 2.63
N GLN A 177 10.86 1.96 1.49
CA GLN A 177 11.26 3.24 0.90
C GLN A 177 10.04 4.13 0.64
N GLY A 178 8.97 3.60 0.03
CA GLY A 178 7.74 4.36 -0.18
C GLY A 178 7.06 4.84 1.11
N LEU A 179 7.17 4.08 2.21
CA LEU A 179 6.69 4.51 3.52
C LEU A 179 7.56 5.61 4.14
N GLU A 180 8.89 5.47 4.10
CA GLU A 180 9.83 6.48 4.62
C GLU A 180 9.80 7.78 3.81
N ASP A 181 9.43 7.68 2.53
CA ASP A 181 9.23 8.82 1.65
C ASP A 181 8.07 9.70 2.13
N LEU A 182 7.12 9.17 2.92
CA LEU A 182 6.02 9.92 3.51
C LEU A 182 6.43 10.59 4.83
N PRO A 183 5.77 11.71 5.21
CA PRO A 183 6.10 12.41 6.45
C PRO A 183 5.71 11.59 7.67
N ARG A 184 6.62 11.58 8.66
CA ARG A 184 6.37 10.92 9.94
C ARG A 184 5.10 11.48 10.59
N GLY A 185 4.30 10.61 11.20
CA GLY A 185 3.04 10.99 11.83
C GLY A 185 1.86 11.10 10.87
N LEU A 186 2.05 10.85 9.57
CA LEU A 186 0.93 10.59 8.65
C LEU A 186 0.29 9.24 8.93
N LEU A 187 1.11 8.27 9.32
CA LEU A 187 0.75 6.96 9.84
C LEU A 187 1.37 6.80 11.24
N PRO A 188 0.85 5.88 12.07
CA PRO A 188 -0.35 5.06 11.88
C PRO A 188 -1.67 5.83 12.05
N LEU A 189 -2.72 5.40 11.33
CA LEU A 189 -4.10 5.85 11.57
C LEU A 189 -4.88 4.87 12.42
N ASN A 190 -4.71 3.58 12.11
CA ASN A 190 -5.11 2.45 12.93
C ASN A 190 -3.89 1.60 13.28
N ASP A 191 -4.01 0.92 14.40
CA ASP A 191 -3.04 -0.03 14.88
C ASP A 191 -3.29 -1.40 14.22
N ASN A 192 -2.22 -2.09 13.85
CA ASN A 192 -2.27 -3.44 13.27
C ASN A 192 -3.05 -3.57 11.95
N LYS A 193 -3.05 -2.52 11.11
CA LYS A 193 -3.67 -2.54 9.77
C LYS A 193 -2.93 -3.54 8.87
N SER A 194 -3.67 -4.31 8.06
CA SER A 194 -3.06 -5.23 7.10
C SER A 194 -2.04 -4.54 6.20
N PHE A 195 -0.93 -5.22 5.96
CA PHE A 195 0.07 -4.82 4.99
C PHE A 195 0.71 -6.10 4.47
N VAL A 196 0.06 -6.78 3.53
CA VAL A 196 0.42 -8.17 3.21
C VAL A 196 0.43 -8.44 1.72
N ARG A 197 1.38 -9.28 1.31
CA ARG A 197 1.36 -9.96 0.03
C ARG A 197 0.35 -11.10 0.08
N HIS A 198 -0.49 -11.22 -0.95
CA HIS A 198 -1.37 -12.38 -1.11
C HIS A 198 -0.61 -13.62 -1.55
N LYS A 199 -1.13 -14.80 -1.18
CA LYS A 199 -0.65 -16.11 -1.65
C LYS A 199 -0.52 -16.16 -3.16
N ARG A 200 0.56 -16.79 -3.62
CA ARG A 200 0.79 -17.09 -5.04
C ARG A 200 -0.43 -17.78 -5.66
N GLY A 201 -0.78 -17.38 -6.88
CA GLY A 201 -1.98 -17.83 -7.59
C GLY A 201 -3.26 -17.07 -7.24
N SER A 202 -3.22 -16.11 -6.31
CA SER A 202 -4.36 -15.21 -6.09
C SER A 202 -4.61 -14.37 -7.36
N MET A 203 -5.74 -14.63 -8.03
CA MET A 203 -6.06 -13.98 -9.30
C MET A 203 -6.21 -12.47 -9.15
N CYS A 204 -5.54 -11.73 -10.05
CA CYS A 204 -5.83 -10.33 -10.25
C CYS A 204 -7.11 -10.19 -11.08
N LYS A 205 -8.18 -9.74 -10.44
CA LYS A 205 -9.42 -9.41 -11.14
C LYS A 205 -9.21 -8.09 -11.87
N LYS A 206 -9.40 -8.08 -13.19
CA LYS A 206 -9.46 -6.85 -14.02
C LYS A 206 -8.29 -5.87 -13.83
N GLY A 207 -7.06 -6.38 -13.68
CA GLY A 207 -5.86 -5.55 -13.55
C GLY A 207 -5.65 -4.90 -12.17
N VAL A 208 -6.47 -5.24 -11.17
CA VAL A 208 -6.29 -4.73 -9.80
C VAL A 208 -5.08 -5.43 -9.15
N THR A 209 -4.02 -4.67 -8.88
CA THR A 209 -2.77 -5.19 -8.30
C THR A 209 -2.70 -5.06 -6.79
N ALA A 210 -3.44 -4.13 -6.20
CA ALA A 210 -3.56 -3.96 -4.75
C ALA A 210 -4.94 -3.37 -4.39
N ASN A 211 -5.21 -3.15 -3.11
CA ASN A 211 -6.45 -2.51 -2.67
C ASN A 211 -6.23 -1.62 -1.43
N SER A 212 -7.28 -0.90 -1.03
CA SER A 212 -7.29 0.03 0.11
C SER A 212 -7.11 -0.64 1.48
N GLU A 213 -7.14 -1.98 1.54
CA GLU A 213 -6.71 -2.75 2.69
C GLU A 213 -5.18 -2.94 2.76
N LEU A 214 -4.43 -2.34 1.83
CA LEU A 214 -2.98 -2.51 1.68
C LEU A 214 -2.61 -3.99 1.51
N ARG A 215 -3.43 -4.71 0.74
CA ARG A 215 -3.16 -6.08 0.33
C ARG A 215 -2.69 -6.10 -1.12
N PHE A 216 -1.54 -6.71 -1.36
CA PHE A 216 -0.88 -6.73 -2.67
C PHE A 216 -1.12 -8.09 -3.32
N PHE A 217 -1.83 -8.11 -4.45
CA PHE A 217 -2.18 -9.33 -5.17
C PHE A 217 -0.98 -9.92 -5.92
N ASP A 218 -1.06 -11.19 -6.28
CA ASP A 218 0.08 -11.92 -6.86
C ASP A 218 0.62 -11.25 -8.13
N CYS A 219 -0.23 -10.64 -8.98
CA CYS A 219 0.27 -9.95 -10.17
C CYS A 219 1.04 -8.65 -9.91
N TRP A 220 0.91 -8.07 -8.72
CA TRP A 220 1.72 -6.91 -8.32
C TRP A 220 3.22 -7.24 -8.37
N GLN A 221 3.59 -8.52 -8.12
CA GLN A 221 4.98 -8.96 -8.19
C GLN A 221 5.59 -8.82 -9.58
N TYR A 222 4.76 -8.92 -10.63
CA TYR A 222 5.16 -8.84 -12.03
C TYR A 222 5.26 -7.41 -12.55
N SER A 223 4.94 -6.41 -11.72
CA SER A 223 5.28 -5.03 -12.01
C SER A 223 6.79 -4.90 -12.23
N TYR A 224 7.18 -4.37 -13.38
CA TYR A 224 8.54 -4.48 -13.91
C TYR A 224 9.54 -3.56 -13.23
N ARG A 225 9.09 -2.53 -12.51
CA ARG A 225 9.96 -1.49 -11.93
C ARG A 225 9.55 -1.20 -10.50
N GLY A 226 10.52 -1.08 -9.60
CA GLY A 226 10.27 -0.73 -8.20
C GLY A 226 9.47 0.57 -8.04
N ILE A 227 9.54 1.46 -9.03
CA ILE A 227 8.80 2.70 -9.04
C ILE A 227 7.28 2.53 -9.15
N GLU A 228 6.85 1.54 -9.93
CA GLU A 228 5.44 1.23 -10.09
C GLU A 228 4.89 0.63 -8.79
N LYS A 229 5.71 -0.20 -8.12
CA LYS A 229 5.41 -0.74 -6.80
C LYS A 229 5.25 0.37 -5.75
N MET A 230 6.12 1.38 -5.75
CA MET A 230 5.99 2.56 -4.87
C MET A 230 4.76 3.40 -5.20
N PHE A 231 4.45 3.57 -6.49
CA PHE A 231 3.25 4.27 -6.94
C PHE A 231 2.00 3.56 -6.41
N THR A 232 1.88 2.25 -6.64
CA THR A 232 0.76 1.44 -6.15
C THR A 232 0.63 1.55 -4.62
N LEU A 233 1.73 1.37 -3.88
CA LEU A 233 1.71 1.55 -2.43
C LEU A 233 1.16 2.93 -2.02
N THR A 234 1.67 3.99 -2.63
CA THR A 234 1.32 5.36 -2.26
C THR A 234 -0.14 5.67 -2.65
N HIS A 235 -0.62 5.09 -3.76
CA HIS A 235 -2.01 5.16 -4.19
C HIS A 235 -2.93 4.49 -3.17
N GLU A 236 -2.62 3.26 -2.75
CA GLU A 236 -3.43 2.56 -1.75
C GLU A 236 -3.37 3.23 -0.36
N ILE A 237 -2.24 3.84 0.01
CA ILE A 237 -2.14 4.68 1.21
C ILE A 237 -3.05 5.91 1.07
N GLY A 238 -3.15 6.50 -0.12
CA GLY A 238 -4.09 7.57 -0.41
C GLY A 238 -5.53 7.15 -0.12
N HIS A 239 -5.97 5.99 -0.62
CA HIS A 239 -7.29 5.43 -0.31
C HIS A 239 -7.47 5.19 1.19
N TYR A 240 -6.47 4.60 1.85
CA TYR A 240 -6.51 4.32 3.28
C TYR A 240 -6.67 5.60 4.11
N ILE A 241 -5.83 6.61 3.87
CA ILE A 241 -5.89 7.91 4.55
C ILE A 241 -7.25 8.57 4.33
N ARG A 242 -7.75 8.56 3.10
CA ARG A 242 -9.05 9.13 2.75
C ARG A 242 -10.18 8.51 3.57
N SER A 243 -10.20 7.17 3.63
CA SER A 243 -11.26 6.43 4.32
C SER A 243 -11.21 6.67 5.82
N GLU A 244 -10.03 6.59 6.44
CA GLU A 244 -9.85 6.83 7.88
C GLU A 244 -10.12 8.28 8.30
N LEU A 245 -9.93 9.22 7.38
CA LEU A 245 -10.29 10.63 7.57
C LEU A 245 -11.74 10.93 7.17
N GLY A 246 -12.55 9.94 6.78
CA GLY A 246 -13.94 10.18 6.36
C GLY A 246 -14.06 11.22 5.25
N LEU A 247 -13.06 11.30 4.36
CA LEU A 247 -13.04 12.25 3.24
C LEU A 247 -13.77 11.73 2.01
N GLU A 248 -14.46 10.59 2.14
CA GLU A 248 -15.08 9.88 1.04
C GLU A 248 -16.12 10.73 0.30
N ASP A 249 -16.93 11.42 1.08
CA ASP A 249 -17.98 12.32 0.62
C ASP A 249 -17.71 13.76 1.09
N SER A 250 -16.43 14.13 1.31
CA SER A 250 -16.07 15.50 1.69
C SER A 250 -16.60 16.47 0.64
N PRO A 251 -17.53 17.38 0.98
CA PRO A 251 -18.07 18.35 0.02
C PRO A 251 -16.97 19.22 -0.58
N GLU A 252 -15.93 19.52 0.20
CA GLU A 252 -14.75 20.25 -0.24
C GLU A 252 -14.02 19.50 -1.34
N TRP A 253 -13.81 18.18 -1.18
CA TRP A 253 -13.16 17.35 -2.20
C TRP A 253 -14.03 17.19 -3.45
N LEU A 254 -15.30 16.84 -3.29
CA LEU A 254 -16.23 16.63 -4.39
C LEU A 254 -16.38 17.89 -5.25
N LYS A 255 -16.42 19.07 -4.62
CA LYS A 255 -16.54 20.36 -5.31
C LYS A 255 -15.35 20.66 -6.24
N LEU A 256 -14.14 20.20 -5.94
CA LEU A 256 -12.94 20.51 -6.74
C LEU A 256 -13.02 19.99 -8.18
N SER A 257 -13.73 18.89 -8.40
CA SER A 257 -13.97 18.33 -9.74
C SER A 257 -15.43 18.39 -10.15
N GLY A 258 -16.31 18.96 -9.33
CA GLY A 258 -17.76 18.90 -9.53
C GLY A 258 -18.28 17.47 -9.58
N TRP A 259 -17.81 16.61 -8.66
CA TRP A 259 -18.24 15.22 -8.58
C TRP A 259 -19.71 15.13 -8.16
N GLU A 260 -20.53 14.48 -9.00
CA GLU A 260 -21.94 14.25 -8.76
C GLU A 260 -22.34 12.81 -9.09
N THR A 261 -23.37 12.30 -8.40
CA THR A 261 -23.93 10.98 -8.66
C THR A 261 -25.05 11.09 -9.67
N GLU A 262 -24.87 10.50 -10.86
CA GLU A 262 -25.90 10.36 -11.87
C GLU A 262 -26.63 9.03 -11.73
N LEU A 263 -27.96 9.06 -11.74
CA LEU A 263 -28.80 7.87 -11.78
C LEU A 263 -29.16 7.51 -13.22
N TYR A 264 -29.07 6.22 -13.57
CA TYR A 264 -29.45 5.72 -14.89
C TYR A 264 -30.05 4.32 -14.77
N TYR A 265 -30.85 3.91 -15.76
CA TYR A 265 -31.35 2.54 -15.86
C TYR A 265 -30.43 1.72 -16.78
N ASN A 266 -30.00 0.54 -16.32
CA ASN A 266 -29.25 -0.38 -17.18
C ASN A 266 -30.17 -1.12 -18.18
N GLN A 267 -29.60 -1.98 -19.02
CA GLN A 267 -30.36 -2.75 -20.03
C GLN A 267 -31.46 -3.64 -19.42
N ASN A 268 -31.32 -4.02 -18.15
CA ASN A 268 -32.29 -4.82 -17.40
C ASN A 268 -33.32 -3.98 -16.64
N ARG A 269 -33.38 -2.65 -16.89
CA ARG A 269 -34.23 -1.68 -16.18
C ARG A 269 -33.96 -1.58 -14.68
N GLU A 270 -32.75 -1.90 -14.24
CA GLU A 270 -32.34 -1.70 -12.87
C GLU A 270 -31.77 -0.29 -12.70
N LEU A 271 -32.22 0.42 -11.67
CA LEU A 271 -31.64 1.71 -11.30
C LEU A 271 -30.20 1.51 -10.81
N ARG A 272 -29.26 2.18 -11.48
CA ARG A 272 -27.84 2.19 -11.15
C ARG A 272 -27.38 3.63 -10.96
N SER A 273 -26.28 3.79 -10.25
CA SER A 273 -25.60 5.08 -10.12
C SER A 273 -24.22 5.02 -10.75
N ARG A 274 -23.75 6.17 -11.22
CA ARG A 274 -22.35 6.37 -11.63
C ARG A 274 -21.89 7.74 -11.20
N TRP A 275 -20.58 7.90 -11.04
CA TRP A 275 -19.98 9.20 -10.84
C TRP A 275 -19.88 9.96 -12.16
N SER A 276 -20.10 11.27 -12.09
CA SER A 276 -19.90 12.25 -13.13
C SER A 276 -19.09 13.42 -12.57
N ASN A 277 -18.39 14.15 -13.44
CA ASN A 277 -17.60 15.31 -13.05
C ASN A 277 -17.79 16.45 -14.05
N ASN A 278 -17.32 17.64 -13.68
CA ASN A 278 -17.28 18.77 -14.59
C ASN A 278 -16.30 18.49 -15.74
N LYS A 279 -16.71 18.81 -16.98
CA LYS A 279 -15.88 18.65 -18.18
C LYS A 279 -14.56 19.43 -18.13
N ASP A 280 -14.55 20.55 -17.40
CA ASP A 280 -13.38 21.40 -17.21
C ASP A 280 -12.60 21.05 -15.92
N ALA A 281 -12.98 19.97 -15.21
CA ALA A 281 -12.28 19.54 -14.02
C ALA A 281 -10.86 19.06 -14.35
N CYS A 282 -9.94 19.39 -13.45
CA CYS A 282 -8.54 19.05 -13.63
C CYS A 282 -8.22 17.65 -13.10
N PHE A 283 -7.60 16.81 -13.92
CA PHE A 283 -7.11 15.48 -13.55
C PHE A 283 -5.68 15.28 -14.06
N LEU A 284 -4.88 14.52 -13.31
CA LEU A 284 -3.49 14.20 -13.71
C LEU A 284 -3.35 12.85 -14.41
N SER A 285 -4.38 12.01 -14.36
CA SER A 285 -4.45 10.72 -15.03
C SER A 285 -5.89 10.46 -15.48
N THR A 286 -6.06 9.59 -16.50
CA THR A 286 -7.40 9.14 -16.88
C THR A 286 -8.02 8.26 -15.80
N TYR A 287 -7.18 7.55 -15.04
CA TYR A 287 -7.62 6.70 -13.94
C TYR A 287 -8.29 7.51 -12.83
N GLY A 288 -7.74 8.67 -12.48
CA GLY A 288 -8.36 9.61 -11.53
C GLY A 288 -9.71 10.16 -11.98
N GLN A 289 -10.06 10.08 -13.27
CA GLN A 289 -11.38 10.49 -13.79
C GLN A 289 -12.48 9.47 -13.56
N LYS A 290 -12.17 8.27 -13.03
CA LYS A 290 -13.15 7.20 -12.86
C LYS A 290 -14.16 7.50 -11.75
N ASN A 291 -13.71 8.05 -10.64
CA ASN A 291 -14.53 8.39 -9.47
C ASN A 291 -13.72 9.27 -8.49
N PRO A 292 -14.37 9.95 -7.52
CA PRO A 292 -13.68 10.81 -6.54
C PRO A 292 -12.66 10.08 -5.66
N ASN A 293 -12.76 8.76 -5.51
CA ASN A 293 -11.84 7.97 -4.71
C ASN A 293 -10.49 7.85 -5.45
N GLU A 294 -10.53 7.45 -6.72
CA GLU A 294 -9.31 7.36 -7.54
C GLU A 294 -8.69 8.73 -7.76
N ASP A 295 -9.51 9.77 -7.97
CA ASP A 295 -9.04 11.15 -8.05
C ASP A 295 -8.18 11.50 -6.82
N PHE A 296 -8.66 11.17 -5.62
CA PHE A 296 -7.95 11.46 -4.38
C PHE A 296 -6.63 10.71 -4.29
N ALA A 297 -6.65 9.39 -4.52
CA ALA A 297 -5.47 8.54 -4.46
C ALA A 297 -4.41 8.99 -5.47
N GLU A 298 -4.82 9.31 -6.70
CA GLU A 298 -3.95 9.81 -7.75
C GLU A 298 -3.33 11.18 -7.40
N MET A 299 -4.13 12.11 -6.85
CA MET A 299 -3.61 13.39 -6.37
C MET A 299 -2.66 13.23 -5.18
N PHE A 300 -2.89 12.23 -4.31
CA PHE A 300 -2.02 11.95 -3.17
C PHE A 300 -0.63 11.51 -3.65
N VAL A 301 -0.59 10.60 -4.63
CA VAL A 301 0.65 10.16 -5.29
C VAL A 301 1.34 11.33 -5.99
N ALA A 302 0.58 12.12 -6.75
CA ALA A 302 1.12 13.28 -7.46
C ALA A 302 1.67 14.34 -6.51
N TYR A 303 1.01 14.59 -5.38
CA TYR A 303 1.51 15.53 -4.38
C TYR A 303 2.86 15.07 -3.82
N ARG A 304 3.04 13.76 -3.62
CA ARG A 304 4.29 13.22 -3.10
C ARG A 304 5.41 13.24 -4.14
N TYR A 305 5.17 12.77 -5.36
CA TYR A 305 6.25 12.52 -6.31
C TYR A 305 6.34 13.54 -7.44
N THR A 306 5.27 14.27 -7.75
CA THR A 306 5.20 15.31 -8.79
C THR A 306 4.54 16.61 -8.31
N PRO A 307 4.91 17.14 -7.13
CA PRO A 307 4.23 18.29 -6.54
C PRO A 307 4.22 19.52 -7.44
N GLU A 308 5.29 19.75 -8.22
CA GLU A 308 5.36 20.89 -9.16
C GLU A 308 4.36 20.77 -10.31
N LEU A 309 4.20 19.56 -10.86
CA LEU A 309 3.22 19.29 -11.91
C LEU A 309 1.82 19.46 -11.35
N LEU A 310 1.53 18.89 -10.18
CA LEU A 310 0.23 19.05 -9.53
C LEU A 310 -0.08 20.51 -9.22
N LYS A 311 0.90 21.27 -8.69
CA LYS A 311 0.78 22.69 -8.38
C LYS A 311 0.48 23.54 -9.61
N LYS A 312 1.12 23.21 -10.74
CA LYS A 312 0.92 23.90 -12.02
C LYS A 312 -0.42 23.55 -12.66
N THR A 313 -0.77 22.27 -12.69
CA THR A 313 -1.90 21.75 -13.47
C THR A 313 -3.20 21.84 -12.68
N CYS A 314 -3.24 21.37 -11.43
CA CYS A 314 -4.42 21.37 -10.57
C CYS A 314 -4.15 22.13 -9.24
N PRO A 315 -3.97 23.47 -9.26
CA PRO A 315 -3.53 24.24 -8.09
C PRO A 315 -4.45 24.14 -6.88
N GLU A 316 -5.75 23.94 -7.07
CA GLU A 316 -6.71 23.81 -5.96
C GLU A 316 -6.57 22.46 -5.25
N LYS A 317 -6.47 21.36 -6.01
CA LYS A 317 -6.19 20.02 -5.47
C LYS A 317 -4.81 19.95 -4.81
N TYR A 318 -3.82 20.67 -5.35
CA TYR A 318 -2.52 20.85 -4.70
C TYR A 318 -2.67 21.48 -3.31
N ARG A 319 -3.43 22.59 -3.20
CA ARG A 319 -3.66 23.27 -1.91
C ARG A 319 -4.42 22.37 -0.94
N PHE A 320 -5.41 21.62 -1.42
CA PHE A 320 -6.13 20.63 -0.61
C PHE A 320 -5.17 19.61 0.01
N MET A 321 -4.34 18.98 -0.82
CA MET A 321 -3.34 18.00 -0.35
C MET A 321 -2.36 18.64 0.64
N LYS A 322 -1.81 19.81 0.30
CA LYS A 322 -0.89 20.53 1.17
C LYS A 322 -1.50 20.83 2.52
N ASP A 323 -2.67 21.44 2.53
CA ASP A 323 -3.21 22.10 3.71
C ASP A 323 -3.93 21.13 4.63
N LEU A 324 -4.67 20.17 4.08
CA LEU A 324 -5.49 19.24 4.85
C LEU A 324 -4.80 17.90 5.10
N ILE A 325 -4.09 17.37 4.11
CA ILE A 325 -3.51 16.02 4.21
C ILE A 325 -2.09 16.09 4.76
N PHE A 326 -1.23 16.89 4.14
CA PHE A 326 0.20 16.95 4.45
C PHE A 326 0.58 18.07 5.43
N ASN A 327 -0.40 18.78 6.01
CA ASN A 327 -0.22 19.83 7.03
C ASN A 327 0.94 20.81 6.71
N LYS A 328 0.87 21.41 5.52
CA LYS A 328 1.82 22.39 4.97
C LYS A 328 3.21 21.85 4.62
N ILE A 329 3.44 20.53 4.72
CA ILE A 329 4.68 19.91 4.20
C ILE A 329 4.61 19.92 2.68
N GLU A 330 5.62 20.51 2.03
CA GLU A 330 5.77 20.55 0.57
C GLU A 330 6.95 19.66 0.13
N PHE A 331 6.76 18.90 -0.95
CA PHE A 331 7.78 18.02 -1.56
C PHE A 331 8.46 18.65 -2.79
N THR A 332 8.37 19.96 -2.93
CA THR A 332 9.02 20.74 -4.00
C THR A 332 10.55 20.58 -3.93
N LYS A 333 11.29 21.09 -4.92
CA LYS A 333 12.76 20.88 -5.06
C LYS A 333 13.62 21.24 -3.82
N ASP A 334 13.06 21.95 -2.85
CA ASP A 334 13.65 22.16 -1.52
C ASP A 334 13.75 20.86 -0.71
N LYS A 335 14.97 20.29 -0.63
CA LYS A 335 15.30 19.07 0.14
C LYS A 335 15.13 19.19 1.67
N LYS A 336 14.65 20.33 2.18
CA LYS A 336 14.50 20.61 3.62
C LYS A 336 13.60 19.58 4.33
N PHE A 337 12.64 18.98 3.62
CA PHE A 337 11.82 17.90 4.17
C PHE A 337 12.67 16.68 4.56
N CYS A 338 13.66 16.30 3.73
CA CYS A 338 14.48 15.10 3.94
C CYS A 338 15.43 15.23 5.12
N GLU A 339 15.96 16.43 5.29
CA GLU A 339 16.92 16.71 6.34
C GLU A 339 16.25 16.79 7.72
N LYS A 340 15.01 17.28 7.76
CA LYS A 340 14.30 17.54 9.01
C LYS A 340 13.28 16.47 9.40
N GLN A 341 12.79 15.69 8.43
CA GLN A 341 11.70 14.72 8.57
C GLN A 341 10.62 15.20 9.56
N PRO A 342 9.98 16.36 9.30
CA PRO A 342 9.04 16.96 10.22
C PRO A 342 7.93 15.96 10.57
N LYS A 343 7.71 15.77 11.87
CA LYS A 343 6.58 14.98 12.34
C LYS A 343 5.31 15.81 12.18
N LEU A 344 4.34 15.29 11.44
CA LEU A 344 3.00 15.84 11.36
C LEU A 344 2.41 15.92 12.78
N LYS A 345 2.09 17.14 13.18
CA LYS A 345 1.32 17.42 14.39
C LYS A 345 -0.04 17.89 13.93
N TYR A 346 -0.99 16.98 13.88
CA TYR A 346 -2.36 17.40 13.71
C TYR A 346 -2.88 17.88 15.06
N GLU A 347 -3.47 19.07 15.08
CA GLU A 347 -4.16 19.55 16.28
C GLU A 347 -5.31 18.58 16.58
N ASN A 348 -5.48 18.25 17.86
CA ASN A 348 -6.45 17.26 18.37
C ASN A 348 -7.91 17.49 17.93
N GLY A 349 -8.22 18.59 17.21
CA GLY A 349 -9.53 18.93 16.66
C GLY A 349 -9.81 18.40 15.25
N LEU A 350 -8.86 18.45 14.31
CA LEU A 350 -9.10 18.08 12.90
C LEU A 350 -9.40 16.58 12.76
N TRP A 351 -8.63 15.71 13.43
CA TRP A 351 -8.90 14.26 13.43
C TRP A 351 -10.16 13.86 14.22
N ARG A 352 -10.53 14.62 15.26
CA ARG A 352 -11.78 14.38 15.99
C ARG A 352 -13.02 14.80 15.20
N PHE A 353 -12.91 15.82 14.35
CA PHE A 353 -14.01 16.29 13.51
C PHE A 353 -14.39 15.24 12.46
N PHE A 354 -13.38 14.57 11.87
CA PHE A 354 -13.60 13.53 10.88
C PHE A 354 -14.05 12.18 11.48
N ARG A 355 -13.52 11.77 12.65
CA ARG A 355 -13.98 10.52 13.33
C ARG A 355 -15.42 10.56 13.85
N ARG A 356 -16.03 11.73 14.07
CA ARG A 356 -17.39 11.82 14.62
C ARG A 356 -18.51 11.53 13.61
N LYS A 357 -18.20 11.38 12.31
CA LYS A 357 -19.22 11.12 11.27
C LYS A 357 -19.41 9.65 10.91
N THR A 358 -18.60 8.71 11.43
CA THR A 358 -18.64 7.28 11.06
C THR A 358 -19.21 6.36 12.15
N THR A 359 -20.03 6.88 13.07
CA THR A 359 -20.85 6.06 13.97
C THR A 359 -22.33 6.29 13.67
N PHE A 360 -22.86 5.47 12.77
CA PHE A 360 -24.28 5.14 12.67
C PHE A 360 -24.42 3.65 12.44
#